data_AF-A0A1F7BXV7-F1
#
_entry.id   AF-A0A1F7BXV7-F1
#
_cell.length_a   1.000
_cell.length_b   1.000
_cell.length_c   1.000
_cell.angle_alpha   90.00
_cell.angle_beta   90.00
_cell.angle_gamma   90.00
#
_symmetry.space_group_name_H-M   'P 1'
#
loop_
_entity.id
_entity.type
_entity.pdbx_description
1 polymer ?
#
loop_
_entity_poly.entity_id
_entity_poly.type
_entity_poly.pdbx_seq_one_letter_code
_entity_poly.pdbx_strand_id
1 'polypeptide(L)' 'MSKKPTPKKRLSKDRGRNRHSVYLKGEIRRLKNFSSSPYAGPATKKDRSGKALKKITRVKA' A
#
# COMPACT_ATOMS: atom_id res chain seq x y z
N MET A 1 -10.01 -0.25 35.79
CA MET A 1 -9.43 0.37 34.59
C MET A 1 -7.95 0.00 34.53
N SER A 2 -7.55 -0.94 33.66
CA SER A 2 -6.13 -1.29 33.50
C SER A 2 -5.36 -0.05 33.03
N LYS A 3 -4.16 0.17 33.57
CA LYS A 3 -3.28 1.26 33.11
C LYS A 3 -3.02 1.05 31.61
N LYS A 4 -3.23 2.11 30.82
CA LYS A 4 -2.84 2.10 29.41
C LYS A 4 -1.33 1.83 29.32
N PRO A 5 -0.86 0.95 28.42
CA PRO A 5 0.56 0.71 28.24
C PRO A 5 1.25 2.03 27.87
N THR A 6 2.43 2.27 28.45
CA THR A 6 3.20 3.46 28.12
C THR A 6 3.61 3.41 26.65
N PRO A 7 3.42 4.49 25.87
CA PRO A 7 3.79 4.50 24.47
C PRO A 7 5.29 4.32 24.31
N LYS A 8 5.70 3.55 23.31
CA LYS A 8 7.11 3.33 23.00
C LYS A 8 7.80 4.66 22.68
N LYS A 9 8.95 4.92 23.31
CA LYS A 9 9.75 6.12 23.06
C LYS A 9 10.10 6.24 21.57
N ARG A 10 10.02 7.45 21.03
CA ARG A 10 10.46 7.74 19.66
C ARG A 10 11.97 7.49 19.56
N LEU A 11 12.40 6.98 18.42
CA LEU A 11 13.82 6.79 18.11
C LEU A 11 14.46 8.13 17.75
N SER A 12 15.79 8.19 17.83
CA SER A 12 16.55 9.30 17.24
C SER A 12 16.30 9.37 15.73
N LYS A 13 16.42 10.58 15.16
CA LYS A 13 16.18 10.84 13.73
C LYS A 13 16.99 9.90 12.83
N ASP A 14 18.28 9.71 13.13
CA ASP A 14 19.17 8.88 12.32
C ASP A 14 18.79 7.39 12.37
N ARG A 15 18.45 6.87 13.56
CA ARG A 15 17.98 5.48 13.69
C ARG A 15 16.63 5.28 12.98
N GLY A 16 15.75 6.27 12.99
CA GLY A 16 14.49 6.25 12.25
C GLY A 16 14.71 6.21 10.73
N ARG A 17 15.59 7.08 10.21
CA ARG A 17 15.94 7.14 8.79
C ARG A 17 16.55 5.83 8.29
N ASN A 18 17.49 5.24 9.03
CA ASN A 18 18.10 3.96 8.67
C ASN A 18 17.09 2.81 8.66
N ARG A 19 16.15 2.75 9.62
CA ARG A 19 15.11 1.72 9.60
C ARG A 19 14.18 1.86 8.39
N HIS A 20 13.83 3.10 8.06
CA HIS A 20 12.99 3.38 6.91
C HIS A 20 13.67 3.00 5.59
N SER A 21 14.95 3.33 5.41
CA SER A 21 15.69 2.98 4.20
C SER A 21 15.86 1.46 4.04
N VAL A 22 16.15 0.74 5.13
CA VAL A 22 16.21 -0.73 5.12
C VAL A 22 14.86 -1.36 4.77
N TYR A 23 13.77 -0.84 5.35
CA TYR A 23 12.42 -1.29 5.02
C TYR A 23 12.11 -1.10 3.53
N LEU A 24 12.33 0.11 3.00
CA LEU A 24 12.11 0.41 1.58
C LEU A 24 12.92 -0.50 0.65
N LYS A 25 14.19 -0.76 0.98
CA LYS A 25 15.04 -1.67 0.19
C LYS A 25 14.46 -3.08 0.14
N GLY A 26 13.94 -3.59 1.27
CA GLY A 26 13.26 -4.88 1.34
C GLY A 26 11.97 -4.91 0.51
N GLU A 27 11.19 -3.83 0.58
CA GLU A 27 9.93 -3.71 -0.14
C GLU A 27 10.13 -3.66 -1.66
N ILE A 28 11.12 -2.92 -2.15
CA ILE A 28 11.50 -2.89 -3.57
C ILE A 28 11.89 -4.30 -4.04
N ARG A 29 12.68 -5.04 -3.25
CA ARG A 29 13.06 -6.42 -3.58
C ARG A 29 11.85 -7.34 -3.62
N ARG A 30 10.96 -7.23 -2.64
CA ARG A 30 9.71 -8.02 -2.57
C ARG A 30 8.86 -7.79 -3.82
N LEU A 31 8.65 -6.54 -4.20
CA LEU A 31 7.86 -6.17 -5.38
C LEU A 31 8.52 -6.64 -6.68
N LYS A 32 9.84 -6.51 -6.80
CA LYS A 32 10.59 -7.01 -7.97
C LYS A 32 10.41 -8.53 -8.10
N ASN A 33 10.59 -9.27 -7.01
CA ASN A 33 10.41 -10.72 -7.00
C ASN A 33 8.96 -11.13 -7.32
N PHE A 34 7.97 -10.37 -6.81
CA PHE A 34 6.58 -10.61 -7.17
C PHE A 34 6.33 -10.35 -8.65
N SER A 35 6.90 -9.30 -9.24
CA SER A 35 6.74 -9.03 -10.67
C SER A 35 7.39 -10.08 -11.59
N SER A 36 8.46 -10.73 -11.13
CA SER A 36 9.16 -11.78 -11.88
C SER A 36 8.64 -13.20 -11.61
N SER A 37 7.60 -13.35 -10.78
CA SER A 37 7.07 -14.67 -10.43
C SER A 37 6.28 -15.27 -11.61
N PRO A 38 6.38 -16.59 -11.85
CA PRO A 38 5.56 -17.28 -12.86
C PRO A 38 4.05 -17.16 -12.62
N TYR A 39 3.66 -16.88 -11.37
CA TYR A 39 2.26 -16.67 -10.97
C TYR A 39 1.86 -15.20 -10.97
N ALA A 40 2.75 -14.30 -11.39
CA ALA A 40 2.46 -12.89 -11.53
C ALA A 40 1.63 -12.66 -12.80
N GLY A 41 0.32 -12.89 -12.70
CA GLY A 41 -0.60 -12.51 -13.76
C GLY A 41 -0.61 -10.98 -13.94
N PRO A 42 -0.82 -10.46 -15.17
CA PRO A 42 -1.06 -9.04 -15.37
C PRO A 42 -2.24 -8.61 -14.49
N ALA A 43 -2.08 -7.52 -13.74
CA ALA A 43 -3.18 -6.99 -12.95
C ALA A 43 -4.38 -6.73 -13.86
N THR A 44 -5.51 -7.35 -13.55
CA THR A 44 -6.74 -7.16 -14.34
C THR A 44 -7.10 -5.69 -14.34
N LYS A 45 -7.36 -5.13 -15.53
CA LYS A 45 -7.77 -3.74 -15.67
C LYS A 45 -9.06 -3.54 -14.87
N LYS A 46 -9.04 -2.63 -13.88
CA LYS A 46 -10.26 -2.24 -13.17
C LYS A 46 -11.24 -1.64 -14.19
N ASP A 47 -12.43 -2.21 -14.29
CA ASP A 47 -13.51 -1.67 -15.14
C ASP A 47 -13.92 -0.28 -14.63
N ARG A 48 -13.31 0.76 -15.21
CA ARG A 48 -13.66 2.16 -14.98
C ARG A 48 -14.82 2.60 -15.88
N SER A 49 -15.03 1.92 -17.00
CA SER A 49 -16.13 2.14 -17.96
C SER A 49 -17.50 1.94 -17.32
N GLY A 50 -17.72 0.82 -16.63
CA GLY A 50 -18.99 0.55 -15.95
C GLY A 50 -19.33 1.54 -14.84
N LYS A 51 -18.31 2.06 -14.13
CA LYS A 51 -18.50 3.10 -13.10
C LYS A 51 -18.81 4.49 -13.69
N ALA A 52 -18.23 4.82 -14.83
CA ALA A 52 -18.52 6.07 -15.53
C ALA A 52 -19.96 6.04 -16.10
N LEU A 53 -20.37 4.94 -16.74
CA LEU A 53 -21.74 4.72 -17.23
C LEU A 53 -22.78 4.89 -16.11
N LYS A 54 -22.56 4.27 -14.93
CA LYS A 54 -23.46 4.44 -13.76
C LYS A 54 -23.55 5.88 -13.22
N LYS A 55 -22.52 6.71 -13.43
CA LYS A 55 -22.57 8.14 -13.05
C LYS A 55 -23.34 8.97 -14.07
N ILE A 56 -23.15 8.69 -15.36
CA ILE A 56 -23.86 9.37 -16.45
C ILE A 56 -25.37 9.10 -16.36
N THR A 57 -25.77 7.84 -16.11
CA THR A 57 -27.20 7.47 -16.00
C THR A 57 -27.87 7.86 -14.68
N ARG A 58 -27.15 8.45 -13.72
CA ARG A 58 -27.71 8.92 -12.44
C ARG A 58 -28.25 10.36 -12.51
N VAL A 59 -28.00 11.06 -13.62
CA VAL A 59 -28.68 12.32 -13.89
C VAL A 59 -30.15 11.97 -14.14
N LYS A 60 -30.99 12.21 -13.13
CA LYS A 60 -32.44 12.06 -13.24
C LYS A 60 -32.92 12.92 -14.41
N ALA A 61 -33.55 12.28 -15.40
CA ALA A 61 -34.58 12.92 -16.21
C ALA A 61 -35.76 13.28 -15.31
#